data_AF-A0A4R9M371-F1
#
_entry.id   AF-A0A4R9M371-F1
#
_cell.length_a   1.000
_cell.length_b   1.000
_cell.length_c   1.000
_cell.angle_alpha   90.00
_cell.angle_beta   90.00
_cell.angle_gamma   90.00
#
_symmetry.space_group_name_H-M   'P 1'
#
loop_
_entity.id
_entity.type
_entity.pdbx_description
1 polymer ?
#
loop_
_entity_poly.entity_id
_entity_poly.type
_entity_poly.pdbx_seq_one_letter_code
_entity_poly.pdbx_strand_id
1 'polypeptide(L)'
;MKLSAICSLFIFLLLGVIAHKSDPLEAKKTVKIPNLILGQSANSSGGLLINPEELSEIPVWTAPRHKSLIAAPPVKDLRYNNNGEKLFPDAGRQSMNDCTAWASAYHLKTYLEAVDHNWIPDRPSRIFSPSFIYNQINGGRDQGSSVANALQLMNQSGAATLQTMPYTTNYTAKPGNSAFAEAKQFKISKYYSVSSFAEIKQALQLGHPLLVGIVTDATFNSGKYKIFTKAMRDSARDRLGTQHGRHAMVIAGYDDDRRAFLFLNSWGTSWGENGYAWISYDLFGRIGYDQYGANFLEVALVAIDEKTKVENTKPDKESVTIKGNTWFSGIDDDGNNTWGWKANIEADTVTKSFIQNVKWNVPDELEGNTNSNFDINGISYEKGKKTVTAVVTFQDKTNKNLSFDLDFREIKRGALKFVQTDKYYGKINNQDYWEWAIKVDGSLNDLHDIDKVIYHLHPTFPNPDIEIRGTAENGFVYSTRGWGTFEVGASVYFKDGTTEKFTKMLQFKDKVKQKLTLKNSSVLLEKRDGQTYYNWTAFLEGSEIGLSKIQNVKYILHPSFARNEIVITEGKDFGFPMSAIGWGTFLLKAVVTYNDGTSETLSHQLVFQ
;
A
#
# COMPACT_ATOMS: atom_id res chain seq x y z
N MET A 1 87.39 8.25 1.82
CA MET A 1 86.58 8.03 0.60
C MET A 1 85.17 8.53 0.87
N LYS A 2 84.77 9.58 0.12
CA LYS A 2 83.43 10.07 -0.26
C LYS A 2 82.24 9.83 0.69
N LEU A 3 81.75 10.89 1.36
CA LEU A 3 80.57 11.77 1.03
C LEU A 3 79.22 11.14 1.48
N SER A 4 78.26 11.80 2.12
CA SER A 4 77.95 13.23 2.43
C SER A 4 77.02 13.24 3.67
N ALA A 5 77.22 14.05 4.72
CA ALA A 5 76.93 15.50 4.85
C ALA A 5 75.43 15.81 4.59
N ILE A 6 74.64 16.54 5.40
CA ILE A 6 74.82 17.84 6.09
C ILE A 6 73.68 17.93 7.15
N CYS A 7 73.95 18.06 8.46
CA CYS A 7 74.08 19.31 9.25
C CYS A 7 72.86 20.27 9.18
N SER A 8 72.05 20.39 10.25
CA SER A 8 72.29 21.27 11.42
C SER A 8 71.85 22.73 11.19
N LEU A 9 70.97 23.29 12.03
CA LEU A 9 71.28 24.06 13.26
C LEU A 9 69.99 24.79 13.74
N PHE A 10 69.49 24.63 14.98
CA PHE A 10 69.60 25.57 16.16
C PHE A 10 68.79 26.90 15.98
N ILE A 11 68.09 27.56 16.92
CA ILE A 11 68.26 27.78 18.38
C ILE A 11 67.02 28.52 18.96
N PHE A 12 66.68 28.16 20.21
CA PHE A 12 66.14 28.91 21.39
C PHE A 12 65.23 30.16 21.26
N LEU A 13 64.17 30.24 22.09
CA LEU A 13 64.10 30.75 23.49
C LEU A 13 62.64 30.62 24.02
N LEU A 14 62.35 29.94 25.14
CA LEU A 14 62.02 30.47 26.50
C LEU A 14 61.26 31.82 26.51
N LEU A 15 60.20 32.11 27.28
CA LEU A 15 59.63 31.60 28.54
C LEU A 15 58.26 32.28 28.80
N GLY A 16 57.29 31.54 29.36
CA GLY A 16 56.31 31.94 30.39
C GLY A 16 55.39 33.17 30.23
N VAL A 17 54.08 32.97 30.39
CA VAL A 17 53.27 33.37 31.57
C VAL A 17 51.78 33.06 31.32
N ILE A 18 51.12 32.54 32.36
CA ILE A 18 49.71 32.16 32.47
C ILE A 18 48.80 33.41 32.56
N ALA A 19 47.69 33.46 31.80
CA ALA A 19 46.49 34.21 32.18
C ALA A 19 45.22 33.75 31.41
N HIS A 20 44.17 33.41 32.16
CA HIS A 20 42.79 33.18 31.72
C HIS A 20 42.22 34.31 30.84
N LYS A 21 41.48 33.96 29.76
CA LYS A 21 40.08 34.39 29.50
C LYS A 21 39.55 33.98 28.11
N SER A 22 38.31 33.47 28.14
CA SER A 22 37.24 33.47 27.12
C SER A 22 37.48 32.80 25.76
N ASP A 23 36.78 31.68 25.55
CA ASP A 23 36.48 31.09 24.23
C ASP A 23 35.84 32.11 23.28
N PRO A 24 36.37 32.29 22.06
CA PRO A 24 35.66 32.98 20.99
C PRO A 24 34.93 31.96 20.12
N LEU A 25 33.60 31.98 20.22
CA LEU A 25 32.60 31.76 19.18
C LEU A 25 33.12 31.14 17.86
N GLU A 26 32.75 29.87 17.63
CA GLU A 26 32.86 29.19 16.35
C GLU A 26 32.25 30.03 15.22
N ALA A 27 33.12 30.50 14.32
CA ALA A 27 32.73 31.03 13.04
C ALA A 27 32.05 29.91 12.22
N LYS A 28 30.80 30.17 11.84
CA LYS A 28 29.97 29.39 10.91
C LYS A 28 30.82 28.81 9.77
N LYS A 29 31.02 27.48 9.78
CA LYS A 29 31.45 26.73 8.59
C LYS A 29 30.34 26.82 7.55
N THR A 30 30.46 27.77 6.63
CA THR A 30 29.78 27.73 5.34
C THR A 30 30.31 26.48 4.62
N VAL A 31 29.53 25.40 4.61
CA VAL A 31 29.87 24.18 3.89
C VAL A 31 29.86 24.50 2.39
N LYS A 32 31.05 24.57 1.79
CA LYS A 32 31.20 24.60 0.33
C LYS A 32 30.80 23.22 -0.20
N ILE A 33 29.69 23.17 -0.92
CA ILE A 33 29.29 22.02 -1.75
C ILE A 33 30.41 21.84 -2.79
N PRO A 34 31.11 20.68 -2.83
CA PRO A 34 32.10 20.42 -3.87
C PRO A 34 31.42 20.46 -5.25
N ASN A 35 32.10 21.06 -6.23
CA ASN A 35 31.62 21.22 -7.60
C ASN A 35 30.98 19.94 -8.13
N LEU A 36 29.66 19.94 -8.31
CA LEU A 36 28.95 18.94 -9.08
C LEU A 36 29.54 18.95 -10.49
N ILE A 37 30.13 17.83 -10.90
CA ILE A 37 30.46 17.59 -12.30
C ILE A 37 29.13 17.48 -13.04
N LEU A 38 28.76 18.56 -13.73
CA LEU A 38 27.65 18.60 -14.67
C LEU A 38 28.00 17.73 -15.88
N GLY A 39 27.71 16.44 -15.78
CA GLY A 39 27.66 15.55 -16.93
C GLY A 39 26.50 15.97 -17.84
N GLN A 40 26.80 16.68 -18.93
CA GLN A 40 25.86 16.85 -20.02
C GLN A 40 25.60 15.48 -20.66
N SER A 41 24.40 14.92 -20.47
CA SER A 41 23.82 14.08 -21.51
C SER A 41 22.75 14.90 -22.20
N ALA A 42 23.08 15.35 -23.41
CA ALA A 42 22.15 16.01 -24.31
C ALA A 42 21.13 14.99 -24.82
N ASN A 43 19.87 15.41 -24.91
CA ASN A 43 18.74 14.77 -25.60
C ASN A 43 17.94 13.69 -24.84
N SER A 44 17.43 14.00 -23.65
CA SER A 44 16.17 13.38 -23.19
C SER A 44 15.16 14.46 -22.82
N SER A 45 14.00 14.47 -23.47
CA SER A 45 12.85 15.36 -23.21
C SER A 45 12.10 15.01 -21.92
N GLY A 46 12.80 14.50 -20.91
CA GLY A 46 12.26 14.07 -19.62
C GLY A 46 13.07 14.60 -18.43
N GLY A 47 12.44 14.66 -17.26
CA GLY A 47 13.00 15.29 -16.07
C GLY A 47 13.97 14.44 -15.25
N LEU A 48 14.30 13.23 -15.70
CA LEU A 48 15.24 12.33 -15.03
C LEU A 48 16.60 12.36 -15.72
N LEU A 49 17.63 12.73 -14.96
CA LEU A 49 19.03 12.63 -15.36
C LEU A 49 19.66 11.41 -14.68
N ILE A 50 20.39 10.60 -15.44
CA ILE A 50 21.12 9.44 -14.92
C ILE A 50 22.60 9.63 -15.19
N ASN A 51 23.40 9.62 -14.13
CA ASN A 51 24.86 9.58 -14.21
C ASN A 51 25.35 8.22 -13.67
N PRO A 52 25.88 7.33 -14.53
CA PRO A 52 26.40 6.03 -14.11
C PRO A 52 27.50 6.09 -13.05
N GLU A 53 28.36 7.12 -13.08
CA GLU A 53 29.43 7.30 -12.09
C GLU A 53 28.82 7.59 -10.72
N GLU A 54 27.88 8.53 -10.64
CA GLU A 54 27.13 8.86 -9.42
C GLU A 54 26.41 7.62 -8.85
N LEU A 55 25.79 6.81 -9.72
CA LEU A 55 25.11 5.58 -9.29
C LEU A 55 26.07 4.51 -8.78
N SER A 56 27.29 4.45 -9.31
CA SER A 56 28.31 3.47 -8.90
C SER A 56 28.87 3.72 -7.50
N GLU A 57 28.74 4.95 -6.99
CA GLU A 57 29.14 5.32 -5.64
C GLU A 57 28.12 4.90 -4.57
N ILE A 58 26.89 4.54 -4.98
CA ILE A 58 25.81 4.17 -4.07
C ILE A 58 26.03 2.74 -3.57
N PRO A 59 26.08 2.50 -2.24
CA PRO A 59 26.21 1.16 -1.69
C PRO A 59 25.12 0.21 -2.19
N VAL A 60 25.48 -1.02 -2.54
CA VAL A 60 24.52 -2.03 -2.98
C VAL A 60 23.68 -2.53 -1.80
N TRP A 61 22.38 -2.67 -2.04
CA TRP A 61 21.46 -3.24 -1.06
C TRP A 61 21.82 -4.69 -0.77
N THR A 62 22.18 -4.96 0.48
CA THR A 62 22.37 -6.32 0.98
C THR A 62 21.31 -6.59 2.03
N ALA A 63 20.26 -7.29 1.62
CA ALA A 63 19.18 -7.58 2.55
C ALA A 63 19.66 -8.50 3.69
N PRO A 64 19.15 -8.31 4.92
CA PRO A 64 19.43 -9.23 6.02
C PRO A 64 19.01 -10.66 5.65
N ARG A 65 19.87 -11.66 5.91
CA ARG A 65 19.51 -13.08 5.80
C ARG A 65 18.48 -13.43 6.89
N HIS A 66 17.22 -13.12 6.64
CA HIS A 66 16.12 -13.46 7.55
C HIS A 66 15.69 -14.92 7.32
N LYS A 67 15.76 -15.76 8.36
CA LYS A 67 15.24 -17.15 8.36
C LYS A 67 13.74 -17.24 8.05
N SER A 68 13.00 -16.12 8.06
CA SER A 68 11.55 -16.02 7.84
C SER A 68 11.13 -15.77 6.38
N LEU A 69 12.07 -15.61 5.44
CA LEU A 69 11.76 -15.40 4.00
C LEU A 69 11.47 -16.71 3.23
N ILE A 70 11.22 -17.82 3.94
CA ILE A 70 11.06 -19.17 3.35
C ILE A 70 9.79 -19.28 2.49
N ALA A 71 8.82 -18.37 2.63
CA ALA A 71 7.71 -18.21 1.68
C ALA A 71 7.36 -16.72 1.54
N ALA A 72 7.82 -16.10 0.45
CA ALA A 72 7.38 -14.76 0.06
C ALA A 72 5.85 -14.76 -0.16
N PRO A 73 5.08 -13.80 0.38
CA PRO A 73 3.67 -13.69 0.00
C PRO A 73 3.59 -13.42 -1.51
N PRO A 74 2.64 -14.04 -2.24
CA PRO A 74 2.51 -13.85 -3.68
C PRO A 74 2.09 -12.42 -4.05
N VAL A 75 1.57 -11.66 -3.08
CA VAL A 75 1.15 -10.27 -3.25
C VAL A 75 1.72 -9.43 -2.11
N LYS A 76 2.25 -8.25 -2.45
CA LYS A 76 2.60 -7.21 -1.49
C LYS A 76 2.09 -5.87 -2.02
N ASP A 77 1.25 -5.20 -1.23
CA ASP A 77 0.71 -3.88 -1.56
C ASP A 77 1.08 -2.90 -0.44
N LEU A 78 1.88 -1.88 -0.75
CA LEU A 78 2.28 -0.85 0.21
C LEU A 78 1.37 0.38 0.16
N ARG A 79 0.31 0.37 -0.65
CA ARG A 79 -0.63 1.50 -0.70
C ARG A 79 -1.36 1.71 0.62
N TYR A 80 -1.55 0.64 1.39
CA TYR A 80 -2.36 0.64 2.59
C TYR A 80 -1.62 0.00 3.77
N ASN A 81 -1.87 0.50 4.98
CA ASN A 81 -1.49 -0.20 6.20
C ASN A 81 -2.50 -1.32 6.54
N ASN A 82 -2.27 -2.01 7.67
CA ASN A 82 -3.13 -3.11 8.12
C ASN A 82 -4.57 -2.68 8.47
N ASN A 83 -4.81 -1.38 8.69
CA ASN A 83 -6.12 -0.81 8.97
C ASN A 83 -6.85 -0.37 7.68
N GLY A 84 -6.25 -0.56 6.50
CA GLY A 84 -6.79 -0.09 5.23
C GLY A 84 -6.59 1.40 4.97
N GLU A 85 -5.76 2.08 5.77
CA GLU A 85 -5.47 3.50 5.61
C GLU A 85 -4.37 3.71 4.56
N LYS A 86 -4.53 4.72 3.71
CA LYS A 86 -3.61 4.99 2.61
C LYS A 86 -2.28 5.56 3.13
N LEU A 87 -1.16 5.00 2.66
CA LEU A 87 0.20 5.41 3.07
C LEU A 87 0.91 6.31 2.05
N PHE A 88 0.48 6.29 0.79
CA PHE A 88 0.91 7.28 -0.22
C PHE A 88 -0.13 8.39 -0.34
N PRO A 89 0.27 9.62 -0.68
CA PRO A 89 -0.69 10.63 -1.11
C PRO A 89 -1.38 10.21 -2.42
N ASP A 90 -2.41 10.95 -2.83
CA ASP A 90 -2.95 10.81 -4.19
C ASP A 90 -1.88 11.07 -5.23
N ALA A 91 -2.01 10.44 -6.41
CA ALA A 91 -1.02 10.62 -7.46
C ALA A 91 -0.92 12.09 -7.85
N GLY A 92 0.23 12.67 -7.57
CA GLY A 92 0.53 14.08 -7.82
C GLY A 92 0.46 14.42 -9.30
N ARG A 93 0.30 15.71 -9.64
CA ARG A 93 0.35 16.20 -11.02
C ARG A 93 1.49 17.18 -11.18
N GLN A 94 2.63 16.68 -11.66
CA GLN A 94 3.78 17.51 -11.94
C GLN A 94 3.52 18.47 -13.11
N SER A 95 4.20 19.62 -13.09
CA SER A 95 4.08 20.65 -14.13
C SER A 95 5.42 21.10 -14.72
N MET A 96 6.53 20.52 -14.25
CA MET A 96 7.91 20.85 -14.64
C MET A 96 8.68 19.56 -14.95
N ASN A 97 9.96 19.68 -15.29
CA ASN A 97 10.87 18.53 -15.45
C ASN A 97 11.34 17.96 -14.10
N ASP A 98 10.47 17.90 -13.10
CA ASP A 98 10.77 17.64 -11.68
C ASP A 98 10.33 16.24 -11.21
N CYS A 99 10.21 15.28 -12.13
CA CYS A 99 9.73 13.93 -11.83
C CYS A 99 10.52 13.24 -10.72
N THR A 100 11.83 13.48 -10.66
CA THR A 100 12.72 12.99 -9.61
C THR A 100 12.27 13.43 -8.23
N ALA A 101 11.93 14.71 -8.06
CA ALA A 101 11.49 15.27 -6.79
C ALA A 101 10.06 14.86 -6.43
N TRP A 102 9.17 14.68 -7.41
CA TRP A 102 7.85 14.09 -7.16
C TRP A 102 7.94 12.64 -6.69
N ALA A 103 8.75 11.83 -7.36
CA ALA A 103 8.96 10.45 -6.96
C ALA A 103 9.66 10.35 -5.59
N SER A 104 10.70 11.15 -5.36
CA SER A 104 11.55 11.06 -4.17
C SER A 104 10.95 11.71 -2.92
N ALA A 105 10.39 12.91 -3.04
CA ALA A 105 9.80 13.63 -1.90
C ALA A 105 8.31 13.29 -1.78
N TYR A 106 7.52 13.68 -2.78
CA TYR A 106 6.07 13.63 -2.67
C TYR A 106 5.54 12.20 -2.49
N HIS A 107 6.08 11.20 -3.20
CA HIS A 107 5.67 9.80 -2.99
C HIS A 107 6.52 9.07 -1.95
N LEU A 108 7.83 8.90 -2.20
CA LEU A 108 8.68 8.05 -1.36
C LEU A 108 8.82 8.59 0.07
N LYS A 109 9.29 9.83 0.25
CA LYS A 109 9.51 10.38 1.59
C LYS A 109 8.21 10.49 2.38
N THR A 110 7.12 10.90 1.73
CA THR A 110 5.79 10.91 2.36
C THR A 110 5.38 9.53 2.87
N TYR A 111 5.60 8.45 2.11
CA TYR A 111 5.33 7.09 2.56
C TYR A 111 6.19 6.68 3.75
N LEU A 112 7.50 6.98 3.71
CA LEU A 112 8.42 6.58 4.78
C LEU A 112 7.98 7.20 6.11
N GLU A 113 7.65 8.49 6.08
CA GLU A 113 7.16 9.22 7.24
C GLU A 113 5.75 8.79 7.63
N ALA A 114 4.90 8.42 6.66
CA ALA A 114 3.58 7.83 6.90
C ALA A 114 3.68 6.63 7.85
N VAL A 115 4.60 5.72 7.54
CA VAL A 115 4.88 4.50 8.28
C VAL A 115 5.52 4.79 9.64
N ASP A 116 6.54 5.63 9.68
CA ASP A 116 7.31 5.89 10.91
C ASP A 116 6.49 6.63 11.98
N HIS A 117 5.58 7.51 11.56
CA HIS A 117 4.72 8.28 12.45
C HIS A 117 3.35 7.65 12.71
N ASN A 118 2.98 6.58 11.99
CA ASN A 118 1.65 5.98 12.04
C ASN A 118 0.53 7.03 11.81
N TRP A 119 0.70 7.80 10.74
CA TRP A 119 -0.24 8.84 10.30
C TRP A 119 -0.57 8.64 8.81
N ILE A 120 -1.63 9.31 8.35
CA ILE A 120 -2.02 9.33 6.93
C ILE A 120 -1.59 10.65 6.28
N PRO A 121 -1.17 10.63 5.00
CA PRO A 121 -0.75 11.81 4.25
C PRO A 121 -1.97 12.58 3.70
N ASP A 122 -2.80 13.10 4.61
CA ASP A 122 -4.11 13.72 4.31
C ASP A 122 -4.07 15.25 4.14
N ARG A 123 -2.96 15.89 4.48
CA ARG A 123 -2.83 17.35 4.52
C ARG A 123 -1.41 17.81 4.18
N PRO A 124 -1.20 19.08 3.76
CA PRO A 124 0.11 19.58 3.35
C PRO A 124 1.25 19.45 4.38
N SER A 125 0.94 19.44 5.69
CA SER A 125 1.96 19.24 6.75
C SER A 125 2.43 17.79 6.89
N ARG A 126 1.83 16.85 6.14
CA ARG A 126 2.17 15.42 6.15
C ARG A 126 2.56 14.89 4.77
N ILE A 127 2.73 15.79 3.79
CA ILE A 127 3.09 15.47 2.42
C ILE A 127 4.34 16.26 2.07
N PHE A 128 5.35 15.60 1.53
CA PHE A 128 6.66 16.21 1.30
C PHE A 128 6.75 16.95 -0.03
N SER A 129 7.50 18.06 -0.02
CA SER A 129 7.54 19.03 -1.11
C SER A 129 8.51 18.65 -2.23
N PRO A 130 8.05 18.49 -3.48
CA PRO A 130 8.94 18.39 -4.63
C PRO A 130 9.80 19.64 -4.80
N SER A 131 9.24 20.83 -4.60
CA SER A 131 9.98 22.09 -4.79
C SER A 131 11.12 22.25 -3.79
N PHE A 132 11.00 21.70 -2.58
CA PHE A 132 12.13 21.67 -1.64
C PHE A 132 13.32 20.93 -2.24
N ILE A 133 13.11 19.75 -2.82
CA ILE A 133 14.20 18.96 -3.42
C ILE A 133 14.65 19.57 -4.76
N TYR A 134 13.74 19.74 -5.71
CA TYR A 134 14.07 20.11 -7.09
C TYR A 134 14.84 21.43 -7.20
N ASN A 135 14.38 22.47 -6.51
CA ASN A 135 14.95 23.82 -6.61
C ASN A 135 16.38 23.91 -6.07
N GLN A 136 16.83 22.91 -5.32
CA GLN A 136 18.19 22.83 -4.78
C GLN A 136 19.14 22.06 -5.70
N ILE A 137 18.64 21.17 -6.56
CA ILE A 137 19.47 20.22 -7.34
C ILE A 137 19.32 20.35 -8.86
N ASN A 138 18.43 21.22 -9.34
CA ASN A 138 18.18 21.43 -10.78
C ASN A 138 19.20 22.34 -11.50
N GLY A 139 20.24 22.80 -10.79
CA GLY A 139 21.26 23.70 -11.36
C GLY A 139 20.72 25.07 -11.82
N GLY A 140 19.54 25.50 -11.32
CA GLY A 140 18.90 26.75 -11.71
C GLY A 140 18.17 26.72 -13.05
N ARG A 141 17.93 25.52 -13.61
CA ARG A 141 17.23 25.33 -14.90
C ARG A 141 16.17 24.25 -14.77
N ASP A 142 15.08 24.35 -15.54
CA ASP A 142 14.07 23.30 -15.60
C ASP A 142 14.46 22.19 -16.60
N GLN A 143 15.56 21.49 -16.34
CA GLN A 143 16.14 20.48 -17.23
C GLN A 143 16.25 19.09 -16.59
N GLY A 144 15.52 18.85 -15.50
CA GLY A 144 15.61 17.59 -14.77
C GLY A 144 16.67 17.59 -13.69
N SER A 145 16.70 16.50 -12.94
CA SER A 145 17.73 16.24 -11.93
C SER A 145 17.96 14.75 -11.73
N SER A 146 18.94 14.39 -10.89
CA SER A 146 19.27 13.00 -10.55
C SER A 146 18.46 12.52 -9.35
N VAL A 147 17.98 11.26 -9.41
CA VAL A 147 17.38 10.58 -8.25
C VAL A 147 18.40 10.33 -7.13
N ALA A 148 19.68 10.17 -7.47
CA ALA A 148 20.73 9.96 -6.49
C ALA A 148 21.07 11.27 -5.75
N ASN A 149 21.22 12.40 -6.45
CA ASN A 149 21.30 13.73 -5.84
C ASN A 149 20.08 14.05 -4.96
N ALA A 150 18.88 13.62 -5.35
CA ALA A 150 17.68 13.80 -4.53
C ALA A 150 17.75 13.03 -3.21
N LEU A 151 18.17 11.75 -3.23
CA LEU A 151 18.39 10.95 -2.02
C LEU A 151 19.57 11.48 -1.19
N GLN A 152 20.67 11.92 -1.83
CA GLN A 152 21.81 12.52 -1.15
C GLN A 152 21.39 13.79 -0.40
N LEU A 153 20.61 14.67 -1.03
CA LEU A 153 20.07 15.86 -0.37
C LEU A 153 19.16 15.49 0.80
N MET A 154 18.28 14.50 0.65
CA MET A 154 17.44 14.00 1.75
C MET A 154 18.26 13.36 2.88
N ASN A 155 19.40 12.74 2.58
CA ASN A 155 20.28 12.18 3.60
C ASN A 155 21.04 13.27 4.36
N GLN A 156 21.49 14.32 3.67
CA GLN A 156 22.27 15.41 4.26
C GLN A 156 21.41 16.44 5.00
N SER A 157 20.29 16.84 4.37
CA SER A 157 19.47 17.99 4.77
C SER A 157 18.02 17.62 5.09
N GLY A 158 17.58 16.42 4.70
CA GLY A 158 16.19 15.96 4.82
C GLY A 158 15.25 16.59 3.81
N ALA A 159 13.95 16.61 4.11
CA ALA A 159 12.93 17.15 3.20
C ALA A 159 11.88 17.97 3.97
N ALA A 160 11.43 19.08 3.39
CA ALA A 160 10.34 19.89 3.94
C ALA A 160 8.97 19.42 3.43
N THR A 161 7.92 19.73 4.18
CA THR A 161 6.53 19.45 3.85
C THR A 161 5.97 20.48 2.85
N LEU A 162 4.85 20.18 2.20
CA LEU A 162 4.13 21.11 1.34
C LEU A 162 3.57 22.32 2.10
N GLN A 163 3.35 22.19 3.42
CA GLN A 163 2.96 23.32 4.26
C GLN A 163 4.07 24.37 4.33
N THR A 164 5.32 23.93 4.51
CA THR A 164 6.45 24.85 4.68
C THR A 164 7.11 25.25 3.35
N MET A 165 7.04 24.39 2.33
CA MET A 165 7.46 24.70 0.96
C MET A 165 6.37 24.26 -0.04
N PRO A 166 5.37 25.11 -0.33
CA PRO A 166 4.34 24.80 -1.31
C PRO A 166 4.92 24.53 -2.70
N TYR A 167 4.27 23.63 -3.43
CA TYR A 167 4.63 23.36 -4.82
C TYR A 167 4.23 24.52 -5.73
N THR A 168 5.18 25.05 -6.50
CA THR A 168 4.94 26.09 -7.51
C THR A 168 5.77 25.80 -8.76
N THR A 169 5.45 26.46 -9.87
CA THR A 169 6.24 26.38 -11.11
C THR A 169 7.53 27.23 -11.07
N ASN A 170 7.84 27.89 -9.95
CA ASN A 170 9.09 28.63 -9.80
C ASN A 170 10.22 27.69 -9.35
N TYR A 171 10.90 27.09 -10.32
CA TYR A 171 12.02 26.16 -10.11
C TYR A 171 13.29 26.84 -9.56
N THR A 172 13.32 28.18 -9.42
CA THR A 172 14.46 28.92 -8.85
C THR A 172 14.21 29.43 -7.43
N ALA A 173 12.99 29.28 -6.91
CA ALA A 173 12.65 29.72 -5.57
C ALA A 173 13.44 28.92 -4.53
N LYS A 174 14.31 29.60 -3.78
CA LYS A 174 15.10 28.95 -2.73
C LYS A 174 14.22 28.62 -1.53
N PRO A 175 14.40 27.46 -0.88
CA PRO A 175 13.73 27.16 0.38
C PRO A 175 14.01 28.22 1.45
N GLY A 176 12.97 28.62 2.18
CA GLY A 176 13.12 29.54 3.30
C GLY A 176 13.75 28.88 4.53
N ASN A 177 14.13 29.69 5.52
CA ASN A 177 14.73 29.20 6.78
C ASN A 177 13.83 28.20 7.52
N SER A 178 12.51 28.39 7.48
CA SER A 178 11.54 27.47 8.06
C SER A 178 11.58 26.09 7.39
N ALA A 179 11.70 26.03 6.07
CA ALA A 179 11.78 24.78 5.30
C ALA A 179 13.06 24.02 5.63
N PHE A 180 14.20 24.72 5.71
CA PHE A 180 15.46 24.10 6.13
C PHE A 180 15.45 23.62 7.59
N ALA A 181 14.77 24.34 8.48
CA ALA A 181 14.65 23.93 9.88
C ALA A 181 13.74 22.69 10.03
N GLU A 182 12.63 22.64 9.29
CA GLU A 182 11.75 21.48 9.23
C GLU A 182 12.47 20.27 8.61
N ALA A 183 13.13 20.46 7.46
CA ALA A 183 13.76 19.37 6.72
C ALA A 183 14.77 18.57 7.54
N LYS A 184 15.51 19.22 8.46
CA LYS A 184 16.49 18.54 9.34
C LYS A 184 15.87 17.44 10.21
N GLN A 185 14.56 17.48 10.45
CA GLN A 185 13.84 16.47 11.23
C GLN A 185 13.53 15.22 10.40
N PHE A 186 13.45 15.36 9.08
CA PHE A 186 12.98 14.33 8.15
C PHE A 186 14.11 13.88 7.22
N LYS A 187 15.22 13.41 7.81
CA LYS A 187 16.36 12.86 7.05
C LYS A 187 16.15 11.38 6.78
N ILE A 188 16.58 10.92 5.61
CA ILE A 188 16.79 9.48 5.43
C ILE A 188 18.12 9.11 6.05
N SER A 189 18.22 7.95 6.70
CA SER A 189 19.46 7.50 7.32
C SER A 189 20.45 6.95 6.30
N LYS A 190 19.96 6.17 5.33
CA LYS A 190 20.77 5.52 4.29
C LYS A 190 19.96 5.35 3.02
N TYR A 191 20.64 5.10 1.91
CA TYR A 191 20.03 4.66 0.67
C TYR A 191 20.98 3.72 -0.06
N TYR A 192 20.40 2.84 -0.87
CA TYR A 192 21.13 1.75 -1.50
C TYR A 192 20.65 1.52 -2.93
N SER A 193 21.56 1.06 -3.79
CA SER A 193 21.24 0.62 -5.14
C SER A 193 20.68 -0.81 -5.10
N VAL A 194 19.65 -1.06 -5.90
CA VAL A 194 19.02 -2.37 -6.08
C VAL A 194 19.27 -2.83 -7.51
N SER A 195 19.82 -4.04 -7.65
CA SER A 195 20.41 -4.51 -8.91
C SER A 195 19.69 -5.71 -9.51
N SER A 196 18.81 -6.38 -8.75
CA SER A 196 18.08 -7.56 -9.23
C SER A 196 16.59 -7.53 -8.92
N PHE A 197 15.82 -8.24 -9.75
CA PHE A 197 14.39 -8.50 -9.54
C PHE A 197 14.09 -9.06 -8.13
N ALA A 198 14.91 -9.98 -7.65
CA ALA A 198 14.75 -10.60 -6.33
C ALA A 198 14.91 -9.56 -5.21
N GLU A 199 15.89 -8.67 -5.31
CA GLU A 199 16.12 -7.59 -4.35
C GLU A 199 14.98 -6.57 -4.34
N ILE A 200 14.38 -6.25 -5.50
CA ILE A 200 13.18 -5.40 -5.57
C ILE A 200 12.04 -6.01 -4.75
N LYS A 201 11.71 -7.29 -5.00
CA LYS A 201 10.66 -7.98 -4.24
C LYS A 201 10.98 -8.04 -2.75
N GLN A 202 12.24 -8.29 -2.41
CA GLN A 202 12.68 -8.38 -1.02
C GLN A 202 12.56 -7.02 -0.29
N ALA A 203 12.95 -5.92 -0.93
CA ALA A 203 12.77 -4.58 -0.37
C ALA A 203 11.28 -4.29 -0.12
N LEU A 204 10.41 -4.59 -1.08
CA LEU A 204 8.96 -4.41 -0.94
C LEU A 204 8.37 -5.26 0.19
N GLN A 205 8.82 -6.51 0.35
CA GLN A 205 8.40 -7.40 1.45
C GLN A 205 8.74 -6.82 2.83
N LEU A 206 9.91 -6.19 2.94
CA LEU A 206 10.37 -5.49 4.13
C LEU A 206 9.66 -4.13 4.35
N GLY A 207 8.72 -3.76 3.46
CA GLY A 207 7.96 -2.52 3.57
C GLY A 207 8.66 -1.31 2.96
N HIS A 208 9.71 -1.52 2.15
CA HIS A 208 10.46 -0.46 1.50
C HIS A 208 10.06 -0.32 0.02
N PRO A 209 9.34 0.75 -0.36
CA PRO A 209 9.12 1.06 -1.77
C PRO A 209 10.43 1.53 -2.41
N LEU A 210 10.51 1.40 -3.74
CA LEU A 210 11.71 1.75 -4.49
C LEU A 210 11.51 3.01 -5.32
N LEU A 211 12.44 3.94 -5.22
CA LEU A 211 12.58 5.05 -6.15
C LEU A 211 13.23 4.52 -7.43
N VAL A 212 12.57 4.70 -8.56
CA VAL A 212 13.01 4.11 -9.83
C VAL A 212 13.07 5.12 -10.94
N GLY A 213 14.01 4.90 -11.86
CA GLY A 213 14.11 5.63 -13.11
C GLY A 213 13.90 4.68 -14.27
N ILE A 214 12.96 5.03 -15.14
CA ILE A 214 12.54 4.21 -16.27
C ILE A 214 12.69 4.96 -17.59
N VAL A 215 12.81 4.18 -18.66
CA VAL A 215 12.65 4.65 -20.03
C VAL A 215 11.19 4.49 -20.42
N THR A 216 10.55 5.60 -20.78
CA THR A 216 9.15 5.61 -21.21
C THR A 216 9.04 5.49 -22.72
N ASP A 217 7.81 5.40 -23.21
CA ASP A 217 7.49 5.54 -24.62
C ASP A 217 6.04 6.05 -24.74
N ALA A 218 5.58 6.31 -25.96
CA ALA A 218 4.24 6.83 -26.19
C ALA A 218 3.14 5.89 -25.67
N THR A 219 3.36 4.57 -25.71
CA THR A 219 2.43 3.58 -25.18
C THR A 219 2.38 3.67 -23.67
N PHE A 220 3.53 3.73 -22.99
CA PHE A 220 3.63 3.94 -21.55
C PHE A 220 2.92 5.23 -21.12
N ASN A 221 3.20 6.33 -21.82
CA ASN A 221 2.67 7.66 -21.54
C ASN A 221 1.14 7.71 -21.61
N SER A 222 0.52 6.87 -22.45
CA SER A 222 -0.94 6.82 -22.55
C SER A 222 -1.61 6.40 -21.23
N GLY A 223 -0.96 5.55 -20.43
CA GLY A 223 -1.57 4.91 -19.27
C GLY A 223 -2.77 3.99 -19.60
N LYS A 224 -3.04 3.73 -20.89
CA LYS A 224 -4.23 3.00 -21.37
C LYS A 224 -3.95 1.52 -21.57
N TYR A 225 -3.55 0.84 -20.51
CA TYR A 225 -3.27 -0.60 -20.50
C TYR A 225 -3.60 -1.18 -19.11
N LYS A 226 -4.01 -2.46 -19.07
CA LYS A 226 -4.22 -3.15 -17.79
C LYS A 226 -2.89 -3.52 -17.13
N ILE A 227 -1.95 -4.01 -17.92
CA ILE A 227 -0.56 -4.30 -17.53
C ILE A 227 0.33 -3.84 -18.68
N PHE A 228 1.36 -3.04 -18.40
CA PHE A 228 2.37 -2.67 -19.37
C PHE A 228 3.35 -3.83 -19.56
N THR A 229 3.51 -4.31 -20.79
CA THR A 229 4.29 -5.53 -21.09
C THR A 229 5.52 -5.24 -21.95
N LYS A 230 6.47 -6.17 -21.98
CA LYS A 230 7.61 -6.09 -22.89
C LYS A 230 7.18 -6.02 -24.35
N ALA A 231 6.13 -6.73 -24.76
CA ALA A 231 5.60 -6.69 -26.12
C ALA A 231 5.11 -5.29 -26.53
N MET A 232 4.43 -4.58 -25.61
CA MET A 232 4.01 -3.19 -25.82
C MET A 232 5.23 -2.28 -26.01
N ARG A 233 6.25 -2.43 -25.16
CA ARG A 233 7.50 -1.66 -25.22
C ARG A 233 8.36 -1.96 -26.45
N ASP A 234 8.39 -3.22 -26.89
CA ASP A 234 9.11 -3.65 -28.10
C ASP A 234 8.46 -3.13 -29.38
N SER A 235 7.15 -2.87 -29.33
CA SER A 235 6.40 -2.30 -30.45
C SER A 235 6.55 -0.76 -30.57
N ALA A 236 7.14 -0.11 -29.57
CA ALA A 236 7.34 1.33 -29.58
C ALA A 236 8.46 1.73 -30.55
N ARG A 237 8.14 2.62 -31.51
CA ARG A 237 9.06 3.08 -32.55
C ARG A 237 10.01 4.21 -32.10
N ASP A 238 9.71 4.87 -30.99
CA ASP A 238 10.52 5.96 -30.44
C ASP A 238 10.43 5.97 -28.90
N ARG A 239 11.50 5.49 -28.25
CA ARG A 239 11.57 5.36 -26.78
C ARG A 239 12.13 6.61 -26.10
N LEU A 240 13.08 7.30 -26.75
CA LEU A 240 13.77 8.45 -26.14
C LEU A 240 13.31 9.79 -26.69
N GLY A 241 12.64 9.83 -27.85
CA GLY A 241 12.13 11.04 -28.47
C GLY A 241 10.77 11.51 -27.93
N THR A 242 10.10 10.72 -27.08
CA THR A 242 8.82 11.10 -26.47
C THR A 242 9.00 12.06 -25.30
N GLN A 243 8.04 12.95 -25.06
CA GLN A 243 7.96 13.73 -23.81
C GLN A 243 8.08 12.77 -22.62
N HIS A 244 9.02 13.03 -21.70
CA HIS A 244 9.42 12.12 -20.61
C HIS A 244 10.18 10.84 -20.99
N GLY A 245 10.95 10.82 -22.08
CA GLY A 245 11.71 9.63 -22.53
C GLY A 245 12.52 8.91 -21.43
N ARG A 246 12.99 9.66 -20.41
CA ARG A 246 13.36 9.12 -19.08
C ARG A 246 12.50 9.75 -18.00
N HIS A 247 12.02 8.95 -17.06
CA HIS A 247 11.06 9.36 -16.04
C HIS A 247 11.31 8.67 -14.69
N ALA A 248 11.03 9.38 -13.58
CA ALA A 248 11.18 8.86 -12.23
C ALA A 248 9.83 8.55 -11.59
N MET A 249 9.74 7.41 -10.89
CA MET A 249 8.52 6.88 -10.29
C MET A 249 8.82 6.10 -9.00
N VAL A 250 7.78 5.55 -8.36
CA VAL A 250 7.93 4.66 -7.20
C VAL A 250 7.33 3.28 -7.48
N ILE A 251 8.04 2.21 -7.13
CA ILE A 251 7.45 0.86 -7.03
C ILE A 251 6.84 0.71 -5.64
N ALA A 252 5.52 0.49 -5.59
CA ALA A 252 4.72 0.44 -4.36
C ALA A 252 4.22 -0.98 -4.03
N GLY A 253 4.55 -1.99 -4.82
CA GLY A 253 4.09 -3.36 -4.56
C GLY A 253 4.32 -4.31 -5.72
N TYR A 254 3.86 -5.55 -5.56
CA TYR A 254 3.87 -6.58 -6.58
C TYR A 254 2.72 -7.58 -6.40
N ASP A 255 2.41 -8.29 -7.49
CA ASP A 255 1.43 -9.36 -7.52
C ASP A 255 1.93 -10.45 -8.49
N ASP A 256 2.19 -11.65 -7.95
CA ASP A 256 2.76 -12.79 -8.68
C ASP A 256 1.75 -13.47 -9.60
N ASP A 257 0.45 -13.41 -9.29
CA ASP A 257 -0.61 -13.92 -10.17
C ASP A 257 -0.74 -13.01 -11.40
N ARG A 258 -0.61 -11.70 -11.21
CA ARG A 258 -0.50 -10.72 -12.30
C ARG A 258 0.86 -10.74 -13.00
N ARG A 259 1.88 -11.32 -12.35
CA ARG A 259 3.30 -11.24 -12.74
C ARG A 259 3.74 -9.81 -13.00
N ALA A 260 3.40 -8.88 -12.10
CA ALA A 260 3.64 -7.45 -12.30
C ALA A 260 4.00 -6.70 -11.00
N PHE A 261 4.80 -5.65 -11.15
CA PHE A 261 5.06 -4.64 -10.12
C PHE A 261 4.05 -3.50 -10.23
N LEU A 262 3.66 -2.94 -9.08
CA LEU A 262 2.77 -1.79 -9.00
C LEU A 262 3.59 -0.50 -8.96
N PHE A 263 3.41 0.37 -9.95
CA PHE A 263 4.11 1.64 -10.08
C PHE A 263 3.17 2.80 -9.74
N LEU A 264 3.68 3.81 -9.03
CA LEU A 264 3.00 5.07 -8.73
C LEU A 264 3.65 6.22 -9.51
N ASN A 265 2.83 6.95 -10.27
CA ASN A 265 3.24 8.06 -11.13
C ASN A 265 2.87 9.44 -10.57
N SER A 266 3.45 10.48 -11.17
CA SER A 266 3.24 11.89 -10.89
C SER A 266 2.55 12.65 -12.04
N TRP A 267 1.70 11.98 -12.81
CA TRP A 267 0.93 12.57 -13.92
C TRP A 267 -0.58 12.74 -13.62
N GLY A 268 -0.93 12.73 -12.33
CA GLY A 268 -2.28 12.86 -11.83
C GLY A 268 -3.06 11.56 -11.81
N THR A 269 -4.19 11.58 -11.10
CA THR A 269 -5.07 10.41 -10.90
C THR A 269 -5.74 9.90 -12.17
N SER A 270 -5.80 10.72 -13.23
CA SER A 270 -6.36 10.32 -14.54
C SER A 270 -5.44 9.41 -15.36
N TRP A 271 -4.16 9.32 -15.01
CA TRP A 271 -3.22 8.44 -15.69
C TRP A 271 -3.28 7.03 -15.07
N GLY A 272 -3.33 6.00 -15.90
CA GLY A 272 -3.45 4.62 -15.42
C GLY A 272 -4.72 4.40 -14.58
N GLU A 273 -4.58 3.64 -13.50
CA GLU A 273 -5.63 3.40 -12.51
C GLU A 273 -5.36 4.26 -11.26
N ASN A 274 -5.99 5.43 -11.16
CA ASN A 274 -5.79 6.39 -10.06
C ASN A 274 -4.34 6.86 -9.90
N GLY A 275 -3.59 6.97 -11.01
CA GLY A 275 -2.18 7.32 -11.03
C GLY A 275 -1.22 6.14 -10.82
N TYR A 276 -1.75 4.91 -10.74
CA TYR A 276 -0.97 3.69 -10.64
C TYR A 276 -1.02 2.89 -11.94
N ALA A 277 -0.01 2.06 -12.16
CA ALA A 277 0.03 1.12 -13.27
C ALA A 277 0.71 -0.19 -12.88
N TRP A 278 0.22 -1.31 -13.42
CA TRP A 278 0.89 -2.60 -13.32
C TRP A 278 1.91 -2.75 -14.45
N ILE A 279 3.16 -3.03 -14.09
CA ILE A 279 4.27 -3.19 -15.03
C ILE A 279 4.78 -4.64 -14.93
N SER A 280 4.70 -5.37 -16.03
CA SER A 280 4.98 -6.81 -16.08
C SER A 280 6.44 -7.13 -15.75
N TYR A 281 6.66 -8.26 -15.09
CA TYR A 281 7.98 -8.77 -14.70
C TYR A 281 8.92 -9.02 -15.88
N ASP A 282 8.38 -9.23 -17.08
CA ASP A 282 9.16 -9.44 -18.32
C ASP A 282 10.01 -8.22 -18.73
N LEU A 283 9.74 -7.04 -18.16
CA LEU A 283 10.50 -5.81 -18.39
C LEU A 283 11.76 -5.69 -17.51
N PHE A 284 11.92 -6.53 -16.48
CA PHE A 284 12.93 -6.38 -15.43
C PHE A 284 14.15 -7.30 -15.61
N GLY A 285 14.56 -7.53 -16.87
CA GLY A 285 15.69 -8.41 -17.19
C GLY A 285 17.05 -7.86 -16.77
N ARG A 286 17.38 -6.62 -17.18
CA ARG A 286 18.61 -5.91 -16.81
C ARG A 286 18.23 -4.56 -16.19
N ILE A 287 18.74 -4.31 -14.99
CA ILE A 287 18.65 -3.01 -14.31
C ILE A 287 19.95 -2.28 -14.57
N GLY A 288 19.87 -1.08 -15.14
CA GLY A 288 21.03 -0.24 -15.36
C GLY A 288 20.88 0.70 -16.54
N TYR A 289 21.60 1.81 -16.49
CA TYR A 289 21.62 2.80 -17.56
C TYR A 289 21.98 2.18 -18.92
N ASP A 290 21.22 2.54 -19.95
CA ASP A 290 21.56 2.24 -21.34
C ASP A 290 21.39 3.50 -22.17
N GLN A 291 22.46 3.91 -22.87
CA GLN A 291 22.45 5.17 -23.63
C GLN A 291 21.36 5.21 -24.72
N TYR A 292 20.93 4.04 -25.22
CA TYR A 292 19.88 3.91 -26.24
C TYR A 292 18.50 3.61 -25.63
N GLY A 293 18.38 3.58 -24.31
CA GLY A 293 17.15 3.26 -23.60
C GLY A 293 16.69 1.82 -23.86
N ALA A 294 17.62 0.88 -24.04
CA ALA A 294 17.29 -0.53 -24.24
C ALA A 294 16.72 -1.19 -22.97
N ASN A 295 17.22 -0.80 -21.79
CA ASN A 295 16.70 -1.26 -20.50
C ASN A 295 15.45 -0.44 -20.13
N PHE A 296 14.39 -1.11 -19.64
CA PHE A 296 13.19 -0.40 -19.18
C PHE A 296 13.46 0.30 -17.85
N LEU A 297 14.07 -0.41 -16.91
CA LEU A 297 14.45 0.09 -15.59
C LEU A 297 15.95 0.40 -15.60
N GLU A 298 16.31 1.68 -15.53
CA GLU A 298 17.71 2.13 -15.61
C GLU A 298 18.33 2.37 -14.23
N VAL A 299 17.51 2.65 -13.21
CA VAL A 299 17.94 2.81 -11.83
C VAL A 299 16.84 2.38 -10.87
N ALA A 300 17.22 1.71 -9.78
CA ALA A 300 16.34 1.39 -8.66
C ALA A 300 17.09 1.62 -7.35
N LEU A 301 16.51 2.45 -6.48
CA LEU A 301 17.09 2.84 -5.21
C LEU A 301 16.08 2.58 -4.10
N VAL A 302 16.57 2.04 -2.99
CA VAL A 302 15.80 1.92 -1.75
C VAL A 302 16.35 2.93 -0.74
N ALA A 303 15.45 3.67 -0.09
CA ALA A 303 15.79 4.60 0.97
C ALA A 303 15.37 4.00 2.32
N ILE A 304 16.25 4.13 3.31
CA ILE A 304 16.00 3.74 4.69
C ILE A 304 15.88 4.99 5.50
N ASP A 305 14.73 5.16 6.12
CA ASP A 305 14.46 6.38 6.85
C ASP A 305 15.25 6.45 8.15
N GLU A 306 15.41 7.66 8.68
CA GLU A 306 15.84 7.85 10.06
C GLU A 306 14.61 7.76 10.97
N LYS A 307 14.42 6.61 11.64
CA LYS A 307 13.24 6.34 12.50
C LYS A 307 13.18 7.16 13.79
N THR A 308 13.92 8.26 13.86
CA THR A 308 13.82 9.20 14.97
C THR A 308 12.45 9.83 14.84
N LYS A 309 11.47 9.36 15.64
CA LYS A 309 10.13 9.96 15.68
C LYS A 309 10.33 11.46 15.85
N VAL A 310 10.02 12.21 14.82
CA VAL A 310 9.97 13.66 14.91
C VAL A 310 8.93 13.97 15.97
N GLU A 311 9.40 14.36 17.15
CA GLU A 311 8.61 15.21 18.03
C GLU A 311 8.42 16.51 17.22
N ASN A 312 7.35 16.58 16.40
CA ASN A 312 6.95 17.74 15.60
C ASN A 312 7.39 19.05 16.28
N THR A 313 8.34 19.84 15.81
CA THR A 313 8.71 21.05 16.59
C THR A 313 7.78 22.26 16.36
N LYS A 314 6.54 22.03 15.90
CA LYS A 314 5.45 23.02 15.96
C LYS A 314 4.10 22.33 16.20
N PRO A 315 3.26 22.89 17.09
CA PRO A 315 1.92 22.36 17.33
C PRO A 315 1.03 22.57 16.09
N ASP A 316 0.41 21.49 15.61
CA ASP A 316 -0.70 21.55 14.66
C ASP A 316 -1.97 21.93 15.43
N LYS A 317 -2.07 23.20 15.79
CA LYS A 317 -3.19 23.74 16.60
C LYS A 317 -4.54 23.50 15.93
N GLU A 318 -4.58 23.46 14.59
CA GLU A 318 -5.80 23.22 13.82
C GLU A 318 -6.28 21.77 13.93
N SER A 319 -5.39 20.82 14.21
CA SER A 319 -5.76 19.43 14.47
C SER A 319 -6.36 19.19 15.87
N VAL A 320 -6.19 20.12 16.81
CA VAL A 320 -6.70 19.94 18.19
C VAL A 320 -8.22 19.88 18.16
N THR A 321 -8.78 18.79 18.65
CA THR A 321 -10.24 18.56 18.70
C THR A 321 -10.62 18.00 20.07
N ILE A 322 -11.92 18.03 20.38
CA ILE A 322 -12.46 17.23 21.48
C ILE A 322 -12.92 15.91 20.86
N LYS A 323 -12.53 14.79 21.46
CA LYS A 323 -13.20 13.51 21.27
C LYS A 323 -13.91 13.16 22.55
N GLY A 324 -15.11 12.62 22.44
CA GLY A 324 -15.82 12.11 23.59
C GLY A 324 -16.70 10.94 23.21
N ASN A 325 -17.11 10.20 24.23
CA ASN A 325 -18.09 9.16 24.07
C ASN A 325 -18.93 9.05 25.35
N THR A 326 -20.14 8.55 25.15
CA THR A 326 -21.07 8.18 26.20
C THR A 326 -21.20 6.65 26.18
N TRP A 327 -21.51 6.06 27.33
CA TRP A 327 -21.84 4.63 27.46
C TRP A 327 -22.88 4.48 28.57
N PHE A 328 -23.67 3.41 28.51
CA PHE A 328 -24.54 3.09 29.64
C PHE A 328 -23.70 2.60 30.81
N SER A 329 -23.89 3.19 31.99
CA SER A 329 -23.14 2.84 33.20
C SER A 329 -23.94 2.02 34.20
N GLY A 330 -25.23 1.77 33.95
CA GLY A 330 -26.08 0.95 34.79
C GLY A 330 -27.33 1.69 35.26
N ILE A 331 -27.95 1.16 36.30
CA ILE A 331 -29.12 1.74 36.95
C ILE A 331 -28.70 2.12 38.38
N ASP A 332 -29.02 3.32 38.83
CA ASP A 332 -28.75 3.76 40.20
C ASP A 332 -29.68 3.09 41.23
N ASP A 333 -29.44 3.34 42.52
CA ASP A 333 -30.21 2.75 43.62
C ASP A 333 -31.70 3.16 43.59
N ASP A 334 -32.03 4.25 42.89
CA ASP A 334 -33.38 4.78 42.73
C ASP A 334 -34.08 4.26 41.46
N GLY A 335 -33.39 3.42 40.66
CA GLY A 335 -33.96 2.81 39.45
C GLY A 335 -33.81 3.65 38.17
N ASN A 336 -33.02 4.73 38.19
CA ASN A 336 -32.79 5.56 37.01
C ASN A 336 -31.58 5.07 36.21
N ASN A 337 -31.68 5.15 34.89
CA ASN A 337 -30.55 4.87 34.01
C ASN A 337 -29.44 5.90 34.23
N THR A 338 -28.20 5.42 34.26
CA THR A 338 -26.99 6.23 34.34
C THR A 338 -26.16 6.03 33.09
N TRP A 339 -25.56 7.10 32.59
CA TRP A 339 -24.63 7.06 31.48
C TRP A 339 -23.28 7.57 31.92
N GLY A 340 -22.25 6.76 31.73
CA GLY A 340 -20.89 7.23 31.84
C GLY A 340 -20.54 8.06 30.61
N TRP A 341 -19.77 9.11 30.80
CA TRP A 341 -19.25 9.89 29.70
C TRP A 341 -17.79 10.25 29.94
N LYS A 342 -17.08 10.45 28.83
CA LYS A 342 -15.74 11.01 28.84
C LYS A 342 -15.56 11.92 27.64
N ALA A 343 -14.80 12.98 27.82
CA ALA A 343 -14.32 13.83 26.76
C ALA A 343 -12.84 14.12 26.99
N ASN A 344 -12.05 14.09 25.94
CA ASN A 344 -10.63 14.35 26.00
C ASN A 344 -10.19 15.24 24.84
N ILE A 345 -9.13 16.01 25.08
CA ILE A 345 -8.43 16.73 24.03
C ILE A 345 -7.66 15.71 23.18
N GLU A 346 -7.93 15.73 21.89
CA GLU A 346 -7.25 14.93 20.88
C GLU A 346 -6.33 15.81 20.04
N ALA A 347 -5.05 15.45 20.05
CA ALA A 347 -3.99 16.01 19.21
C ALA A 347 -2.78 15.06 19.29
N ASP A 348 -1.81 15.22 18.40
CA ASP A 348 -0.54 14.50 18.48
C ASP A 348 0.25 14.90 19.75
N THR A 349 1.18 14.04 20.16
CA THR A 349 1.94 14.17 21.42
C THR A 349 2.66 15.51 21.55
N VAL A 350 3.17 16.06 20.46
CA VAL A 350 3.76 17.39 20.47
C VAL A 350 2.70 18.45 20.65
N THR A 351 1.66 18.46 19.82
CA THR A 351 0.65 19.51 19.92
C THR A 351 0.08 19.59 21.33
N LYS A 352 -0.07 18.44 22.02
CA LYS A 352 -0.41 18.37 23.45
C LYS A 352 0.64 18.99 24.37
N SER A 353 1.94 18.80 24.12
CA SER A 353 3.02 19.39 24.94
C SER A 353 3.07 20.93 24.87
N PHE A 354 2.53 21.52 23.79
CA PHE A 354 2.40 22.97 23.61
C PHE A 354 1.11 23.57 24.17
N ILE A 355 0.20 22.75 24.70
CA ILE A 355 -1.00 23.24 25.40
C ILE A 355 -0.59 23.66 26.81
N GLN A 356 -0.79 24.94 27.12
CA GLN A 356 -0.53 25.50 28.45
C GLN A 356 -1.65 25.12 29.41
N ASN A 357 -2.90 25.26 28.97
CA ASN A 357 -4.08 24.99 29.79
C ASN A 357 -5.30 24.71 28.91
N VAL A 358 -6.26 23.96 29.45
CA VAL A 358 -7.57 23.74 28.84
C VAL A 358 -8.63 24.10 29.86
N LYS A 359 -9.49 25.05 29.50
CA LYS A 359 -10.65 25.41 30.31
C LYS A 359 -11.88 24.73 29.73
N TRP A 360 -12.35 23.70 30.41
CA TRP A 360 -13.61 23.03 30.09
C TRP A 360 -14.80 23.88 30.56
N ASN A 361 -15.88 23.82 29.78
CA ASN A 361 -17.18 24.33 30.14
C ASN A 361 -18.18 23.19 29.89
N VAL A 362 -18.61 22.60 30.99
CA VAL A 362 -19.43 21.38 31.05
C VAL A 362 -20.81 21.79 31.57
N PRO A 363 -21.91 21.37 30.93
CA PRO A 363 -23.26 21.62 31.44
C PRO A 363 -23.48 21.06 32.86
N ASP A 364 -24.28 21.75 33.68
CA ASP A 364 -24.50 21.40 35.09
C ASP A 364 -25.12 20.00 35.27
N GLU A 365 -25.86 19.52 34.27
CA GLU A 365 -26.44 18.16 34.23
C GLU A 365 -25.42 17.00 34.03
N LEU A 366 -24.14 17.32 33.81
CA LEU A 366 -23.06 16.34 33.69
C LEU A 366 -22.19 16.35 34.94
N GLU A 367 -22.42 15.39 35.83
CA GLU A 367 -21.60 15.22 37.04
C GLU A 367 -20.28 14.57 36.71
N GLY A 368 -19.17 14.96 37.35
CA GLY A 368 -17.90 14.28 37.14
C GLY A 368 -16.66 15.11 37.47
N ASN A 369 -15.50 14.53 37.17
CA ASN A 369 -14.23 15.24 37.28
C ASN A 369 -13.99 16.08 36.02
N THR A 370 -14.10 17.39 36.17
CA THR A 370 -13.92 18.38 35.09
C THR A 370 -12.63 19.20 35.24
N ASN A 371 -11.81 18.88 36.24
CA ASN A 371 -10.63 19.66 36.64
C ASN A 371 -9.32 19.22 35.98
N SER A 372 -9.36 18.34 34.98
CA SER A 372 -8.17 17.93 34.21
C SER A 372 -8.06 18.67 32.88
N ASN A 373 -6.83 18.97 32.49
CA ASN A 373 -6.53 19.67 31.24
C ASN A 373 -6.84 18.81 30.01
N PHE A 374 -6.66 17.49 30.07
CA PHE A 374 -6.69 16.68 28.85
C PHE A 374 -7.88 15.73 28.78
N ASP A 375 -8.48 15.40 29.91
CA ASP A 375 -9.52 14.39 29.99
C ASP A 375 -10.49 14.74 31.11
N ILE A 376 -11.77 14.75 30.80
CA ILE A 376 -12.86 14.92 31.76
C ILE A 376 -13.79 13.72 31.61
N ASN A 377 -14.38 13.31 32.71
CA ASN A 377 -15.28 12.16 32.73
C ASN A 377 -16.27 12.26 33.87
N GLY A 378 -17.33 11.50 33.76
CA GLY A 378 -18.43 11.63 34.69
C GLY A 378 -19.60 10.72 34.42
N ILE A 379 -20.70 11.03 35.10
CA ILE A 379 -22.00 10.38 34.97
C ILE A 379 -23.02 11.43 34.53
N SER A 380 -24.00 11.02 33.74
CA SER A 380 -25.22 11.76 33.48
C SER A 380 -26.43 10.90 33.79
N TYR A 381 -27.48 11.53 34.27
CA TYR A 381 -28.80 10.93 34.50
C TYR A 381 -29.81 11.36 33.42
N GLU A 382 -29.41 12.24 32.51
CA GLU A 382 -30.28 12.81 31.49
C GLU A 382 -29.94 12.27 30.09
N LYS A 383 -31.00 12.06 29.30
CA LYS A 383 -30.88 11.72 27.88
C LYS A 383 -30.67 12.97 27.02
N GLY A 384 -30.26 12.75 25.78
CA GLY A 384 -30.19 13.77 24.74
C GLY A 384 -28.77 14.28 24.49
N LYS A 385 -28.65 15.24 23.57
CA LYS A 385 -27.35 15.83 23.23
C LYS A 385 -26.98 16.90 24.23
N LYS A 386 -25.80 16.78 24.83
CA LYS A 386 -25.21 17.78 25.72
C LYS A 386 -23.89 18.23 25.10
N THR A 387 -23.75 19.53 24.87
CA THR A 387 -22.56 20.09 24.25
C THR A 387 -21.54 20.44 25.32
N VAL A 388 -20.37 19.84 25.27
CA VAL A 388 -19.21 20.26 26.05
C VAL A 388 -18.34 21.18 25.19
N THR A 389 -17.86 22.27 25.78
CA THR A 389 -16.93 23.17 25.11
C THR A 389 -15.63 23.28 25.87
N ALA A 390 -14.55 23.61 25.15
CA ALA A 390 -13.24 23.82 25.74
C ALA A 390 -12.55 25.02 25.09
N VAL A 391 -11.88 25.82 25.91
CA VAL A 391 -10.92 26.83 25.45
C VAL A 391 -9.51 26.27 25.68
N VAL A 392 -8.82 25.94 24.60
CA VAL A 392 -7.43 25.47 24.63
C VAL A 392 -6.51 26.67 24.48
N THR A 393 -5.69 26.93 25.49
CA THR A 393 -4.65 27.98 25.46
C THR A 393 -3.30 27.34 25.22
N PHE A 394 -2.61 27.76 24.16
CA PHE A 394 -1.26 27.30 23.84
C PHE A 394 -0.20 28.14 24.57
N GLN A 395 1.02 27.61 24.69
CA GLN A 395 2.14 28.31 25.34
C GLN A 395 2.48 29.68 24.73
N ASP A 396 2.17 29.90 23.45
CA ASP A 396 2.32 31.20 22.79
C ASP A 396 1.13 32.15 22.99
N LYS A 397 0.23 31.82 23.93
CA LYS A 397 -0.96 32.58 24.34
C LYS A 397 -2.06 32.69 23.29
N THR A 398 -1.95 31.98 22.17
CA THR A 398 -3.08 31.81 21.25
C THR A 398 -4.13 30.86 21.84
N ASN A 399 -5.39 31.05 21.44
CA ASN A 399 -6.51 30.24 21.92
C ASN A 399 -7.21 29.54 20.77
N LYS A 400 -7.76 28.35 21.05
CA LYS A 400 -8.71 27.66 20.17
C LYS A 400 -9.95 27.25 20.94
N ASN A 401 -11.11 27.58 20.38
CA ASN A 401 -12.41 27.19 20.93
C ASN A 401 -12.86 25.89 20.27
N LEU A 402 -13.24 24.92 21.10
CA LEU A 402 -13.70 23.61 20.66
C LEU A 402 -15.09 23.34 21.22
N SER A 403 -15.86 22.56 20.48
CA SER A 403 -17.20 22.12 20.85
C SER A 403 -17.38 20.67 20.44
N PHE A 404 -18.03 19.87 21.28
CA PHE A 404 -18.36 18.49 20.99
C PHE A 404 -19.68 18.11 21.64
N ASP A 405 -20.55 17.45 20.86
CA ASP A 405 -21.83 16.95 21.34
C ASP A 405 -21.65 15.55 21.91
N LEU A 406 -21.83 15.40 23.22
CA LEU A 406 -22.05 14.11 23.86
C LEU A 406 -23.51 13.72 23.65
N ASP A 407 -23.72 12.57 23.01
CA ASP A 407 -25.07 12.08 22.67
C ASP A 407 -25.47 10.99 23.67
N PHE A 408 -26.25 11.36 24.69
CA PHE A 408 -26.76 10.45 25.72
C PHE A 408 -28.01 9.76 25.19
N ARG A 409 -27.76 8.78 24.32
CA ARG A 409 -28.83 8.08 23.62
C ARG A 409 -29.60 7.18 24.59
N GLU A 410 -30.90 7.13 24.34
CA GLU A 410 -31.70 6.01 24.80
C GLU A 410 -31.09 4.71 24.27
N ILE A 411 -30.89 3.74 25.15
CA ILE A 411 -30.32 2.45 24.79
C ILE A 411 -31.37 1.71 23.99
N LYS A 412 -31.24 1.79 22.68
CA LYS A 412 -31.73 0.77 21.77
C LYS A 412 -30.53 -0.10 21.46
N ARG A 413 -30.60 -1.37 21.86
CA ARG A 413 -29.62 -2.40 21.49
C ARG A 413 -29.35 -2.32 20.00
N GLY A 414 -28.08 -2.24 19.61
CA GLY A 414 -27.70 -2.23 18.21
C GLY A 414 -28.22 -3.50 17.51
N ALA A 415 -28.56 -3.41 16.23
CA ALA A 415 -29.04 -4.56 15.47
C ALA A 415 -27.90 -5.58 15.27
N LEU A 416 -27.76 -6.54 16.19
CA LEU A 416 -26.90 -7.70 16.01
C LEU A 416 -27.26 -8.40 14.69
N LYS A 417 -26.24 -8.81 13.94
CA LYS A 417 -26.38 -9.51 12.66
C LYS A 417 -25.77 -10.89 12.75
N PHE A 418 -26.34 -11.82 12.00
CA PHE A 418 -25.79 -13.17 11.86
C PHE A 418 -25.07 -13.26 10.52
N VAL A 419 -23.75 -13.43 10.56
CA VAL A 419 -22.91 -13.54 9.37
C VAL A 419 -22.57 -15.01 9.14
N GLN A 420 -22.74 -15.46 7.90
CA GLN A 420 -22.40 -16.82 7.48
C GLN A 420 -21.21 -16.74 6.53
N THR A 421 -20.27 -17.68 6.64
CA THR A 421 -19.28 -17.99 5.60
C THR A 421 -19.39 -19.46 5.19
N ASP A 422 -19.00 -19.78 3.96
CA ASP A 422 -19.02 -21.15 3.44
C ASP A 422 -17.89 -21.39 2.45
N LYS A 423 -17.41 -22.64 2.39
CA LYS A 423 -16.38 -23.14 1.48
C LYS A 423 -16.76 -24.55 1.04
N TYR A 424 -16.77 -24.81 -0.27
CA TYR A 424 -17.07 -26.13 -0.79
C TYR A 424 -16.03 -27.15 -0.32
N TYR A 425 -16.50 -28.22 0.32
CA TYR A 425 -15.66 -29.23 0.93
C TYR A 425 -15.41 -30.43 0.00
N GLY A 426 -16.43 -30.85 -0.77
CA GLY A 426 -16.36 -32.03 -1.62
C GLY A 426 -17.63 -32.87 -1.59
N LYS A 427 -17.56 -34.10 -2.12
CA LYS A 427 -18.66 -35.07 -2.06
C LYS A 427 -18.42 -36.13 -0.99
N ILE A 428 -19.47 -36.46 -0.24
CA ILE A 428 -19.53 -37.61 0.67
C ILE A 428 -20.76 -38.42 0.26
N ASN A 429 -20.59 -39.71 -0.08
CA ASN A 429 -21.67 -40.57 -0.58
C ASN A 429 -22.48 -39.94 -1.73
N ASN A 430 -21.77 -39.32 -2.68
CA ASN A 430 -22.31 -38.61 -3.84
C ASN A 430 -23.16 -37.35 -3.53
N GLN A 431 -23.24 -36.93 -2.26
CA GLN A 431 -23.87 -35.68 -1.82
C GLN A 431 -22.79 -34.59 -1.69
N ASP A 432 -23.07 -33.38 -2.18
CA ASP A 432 -22.18 -32.22 -2.06
C ASP A 432 -22.20 -31.66 -0.61
N TYR A 433 -21.03 -31.34 -0.06
CA TYR A 433 -20.85 -30.80 1.30
C TYR A 433 -20.05 -29.49 1.27
N TRP A 434 -20.33 -28.63 2.26
CA TRP A 434 -19.63 -27.38 2.53
C TRP A 434 -19.13 -27.37 3.97
N GLU A 435 -17.96 -26.78 4.17
CA GLU A 435 -17.51 -26.29 5.47
C GLU A 435 -18.07 -24.88 5.63
N TRP A 436 -18.83 -24.63 6.69
CA TRP A 436 -19.50 -23.36 6.92
C TRP A 436 -19.33 -22.89 8.35
N ALA A 437 -19.38 -21.57 8.54
CA ALA A 437 -19.37 -20.95 9.85
C ALA A 437 -20.48 -19.92 9.98
N ILE A 438 -21.00 -19.76 11.18
CA ILE A 438 -21.93 -18.70 11.56
C ILE A 438 -21.37 -17.94 12.76
N LYS A 439 -21.51 -16.62 12.76
CA LYS A 439 -21.09 -15.75 13.86
C LYS A 439 -22.06 -14.61 14.09
N VAL A 440 -22.04 -14.07 15.29
CA VAL A 440 -22.69 -12.80 15.64
C VAL A 440 -21.76 -11.65 15.25
N ASP A 441 -22.32 -10.67 14.55
CA ASP A 441 -21.65 -9.46 14.10
C ASP A 441 -22.35 -8.25 14.72
N GLY A 442 -21.58 -7.35 15.32
CA GLY A 442 -22.07 -6.24 16.14
C GLY A 442 -20.91 -5.37 16.59
N SER A 443 -21.19 -4.27 17.30
CA SER A 443 -20.10 -3.51 17.90
C SER A 443 -19.40 -4.35 18.97
N LEU A 444 -18.10 -4.11 19.21
CA LEU A 444 -17.36 -4.83 20.25
C LEU A 444 -18.03 -4.69 21.63
N ASN A 445 -18.64 -3.54 21.91
CA ASN A 445 -19.39 -3.33 23.15
C ASN A 445 -20.63 -4.24 23.21
N ASP A 446 -21.45 -4.30 22.15
CA ASP A 446 -22.62 -5.19 22.10
C ASP A 446 -22.22 -6.66 22.24
N LEU A 447 -21.09 -7.05 21.63
CA LEU A 447 -20.56 -8.41 21.72
C LEU A 447 -20.00 -8.71 23.13
N HIS A 448 -19.44 -7.73 23.83
CA HIS A 448 -18.99 -7.90 25.22
C HIS A 448 -20.14 -8.02 26.23
N ASP A 449 -21.35 -7.57 25.88
CA ASP A 449 -22.55 -7.71 26.72
C ASP A 449 -23.18 -9.11 26.63
N ILE A 450 -22.75 -9.93 25.67
CA ILE A 450 -23.21 -11.31 25.50
C ILE A 450 -22.54 -12.21 26.56
N ASP A 451 -23.34 -12.97 27.31
CA ASP A 451 -22.86 -14.06 28.19
C ASP A 451 -22.59 -15.31 27.36
N LYS A 452 -23.56 -15.70 26.53
CA LYS A 452 -23.47 -16.90 25.68
C LYS A 452 -24.38 -16.81 24.46
N VAL A 453 -24.04 -17.58 23.44
CA VAL A 453 -24.90 -17.82 22.27
C VAL A 453 -25.19 -19.32 22.19
N ILE A 454 -26.47 -19.67 22.03
CA ILE A 454 -26.89 -21.03 21.71
C ILE A 454 -27.35 -21.04 20.26
N TYR A 455 -26.63 -21.77 19.40
CA TYR A 455 -27.05 -22.02 18.02
C TYR A 455 -27.93 -23.27 17.97
N HIS A 456 -29.11 -23.13 17.37
CA HIS A 456 -30.11 -24.16 17.17
C HIS A 456 -30.03 -24.64 15.71
N LEU A 457 -29.31 -25.74 15.49
CA LEU A 457 -29.14 -26.41 14.21
C LEU A 457 -30.32 -27.33 13.89
N HIS A 458 -30.39 -27.80 12.66
CA HIS A 458 -31.40 -28.76 12.24
C HIS A 458 -31.30 -30.07 13.05
N PRO A 459 -32.41 -30.75 13.39
CA PRO A 459 -32.40 -31.96 14.22
C PRO A 459 -31.59 -33.16 13.69
N THR A 460 -31.20 -33.12 12.41
CA THR A 460 -30.33 -34.15 11.81
C THR A 460 -28.86 -34.03 12.24
N PHE A 461 -28.47 -32.93 12.90
CA PHE A 461 -27.14 -32.79 13.47
C PHE A 461 -27.04 -33.57 14.79
N PRO A 462 -25.92 -34.27 15.07
CA PRO A 462 -25.76 -35.07 16.29
C PRO A 462 -25.94 -34.29 17.59
N ASN A 463 -25.62 -32.99 17.56
CA ASN A 463 -25.93 -32.06 18.64
C ASN A 463 -26.58 -30.81 18.03
N PRO A 464 -27.92 -30.71 18.06
CA PRO A 464 -28.63 -29.60 17.44
C PRO A 464 -28.50 -28.30 18.23
N ASP A 465 -28.24 -28.35 19.54
CA ASP A 465 -28.08 -27.16 20.38
C ASP A 465 -26.62 -26.99 20.78
N ILE A 466 -25.95 -26.00 20.18
CA ILE A 466 -24.54 -25.72 20.43
C ILE A 466 -24.42 -24.45 21.29
N GLU A 467 -23.98 -24.61 22.53
CA GLU A 467 -23.66 -23.50 23.42
C GLU A 467 -22.21 -23.03 23.20
N ILE A 468 -22.03 -21.74 22.91
CA ILE A 468 -20.73 -21.08 22.79
C ILE A 468 -20.61 -20.06 23.92
N ARG A 469 -19.66 -20.31 24.83
CA ARG A 469 -19.19 -19.36 25.85
C ARG A 469 -17.78 -18.92 25.47
N GLY A 470 -17.57 -17.66 25.09
CA GLY A 470 -16.30 -17.25 24.49
C GLY A 470 -16.23 -15.80 24.00
N THR A 471 -15.19 -15.52 23.20
CA THR A 471 -14.63 -14.18 22.98
C THR A 471 -15.45 -13.33 22.02
N ALA A 472 -15.92 -12.18 22.52
CA ALA A 472 -16.55 -11.10 21.77
C ALA A 472 -15.73 -10.71 20.53
N GLU A 473 -14.41 -10.81 20.63
CA GLU A 473 -13.43 -10.55 19.58
C GLU A 473 -13.62 -11.44 18.33
N ASN A 474 -14.19 -12.64 18.50
CA ASN A 474 -14.44 -13.59 17.42
C ASN A 474 -15.94 -13.72 17.09
N GLY A 475 -16.80 -12.92 17.72
CA GLY A 475 -18.24 -12.90 17.45
C GLY A 475 -18.96 -14.21 17.76
N PHE A 476 -18.50 -14.96 18.77
CA PHE A 476 -19.13 -16.24 19.18
C PHE A 476 -19.31 -17.21 18.00
N VAL A 477 -18.28 -17.36 17.17
CA VAL A 477 -18.32 -18.17 15.95
C VAL A 477 -18.51 -19.66 16.23
N TYR A 478 -19.35 -20.31 15.43
CA TYR A 478 -19.47 -21.76 15.33
C TYR A 478 -19.22 -22.21 13.88
N SER A 479 -18.48 -23.31 13.68
CA SER A 479 -18.22 -23.87 12.35
C SER A 479 -18.38 -25.39 12.32
N THR A 480 -18.89 -25.90 11.19
CA THR A 480 -19.06 -27.35 10.96
C THR A 480 -19.21 -27.65 9.47
N ARG A 481 -19.41 -28.93 9.13
CA ARG A 481 -19.70 -29.37 7.75
C ARG A 481 -21.17 -29.73 7.61
N GLY A 482 -21.76 -29.37 6.48
CA GLY A 482 -23.15 -29.66 6.18
C GLY A 482 -23.45 -29.59 4.69
N TRP A 483 -24.68 -29.94 4.34
CA TRP A 483 -25.18 -29.95 2.97
C TRP A 483 -26.62 -29.43 2.93
N GLY A 484 -27.06 -28.95 1.77
CA GLY A 484 -28.40 -28.38 1.58
C GLY A 484 -28.57 -26.97 2.17
N THR A 485 -29.80 -26.48 2.21
CA THR A 485 -30.15 -25.20 2.86
C THR A 485 -31.07 -25.50 4.03
N PHE A 486 -30.73 -25.04 5.23
CA PHE A 486 -31.56 -25.20 6.41
C PHE A 486 -31.51 -23.93 7.28
N GLU A 487 -32.57 -23.72 8.07
CA GLU A 487 -32.62 -22.62 9.02
C GLU A 487 -31.75 -22.94 10.23
N VAL A 488 -30.93 -21.98 10.64
CA VAL A 488 -30.24 -22.00 11.93
C VAL A 488 -30.87 -20.93 12.80
N GLY A 489 -31.39 -21.35 13.94
CA GLY A 489 -31.81 -20.44 15.01
C GLY A 489 -30.63 -20.06 15.89
N ALA A 490 -30.74 -18.93 16.58
CA ALA A 490 -29.79 -18.57 17.62
C ALA A 490 -30.48 -17.82 18.75
N SER A 491 -30.17 -18.21 19.99
CA SER A 491 -30.57 -17.50 21.20
C SER A 491 -29.33 -16.83 21.81
N VAL A 492 -29.33 -15.50 21.84
CA VAL A 492 -28.26 -14.67 22.40
C VAL A 492 -28.68 -14.26 23.82
N TYR A 493 -27.94 -14.71 24.81
CA TYR A 493 -28.16 -14.39 26.22
C TYR A 493 -27.19 -13.29 26.64
N PHE A 494 -27.72 -12.23 27.21
CA PHE A 494 -26.94 -11.09 27.68
C PHE A 494 -26.66 -11.19 29.18
N LYS A 495 -25.60 -10.51 29.63
CA LYS A 495 -25.21 -10.44 31.04
C LYS A 495 -26.25 -9.76 31.92
N ASP A 496 -27.12 -8.91 31.35
CA ASP A 496 -28.26 -8.27 32.03
C ASP A 496 -29.47 -9.21 32.25
N GLY A 497 -29.36 -10.48 31.83
CA GLY A 497 -30.39 -11.50 31.98
C GLY A 497 -31.43 -11.54 30.86
N THR A 498 -31.37 -10.61 29.91
CA THR A 498 -32.29 -10.63 28.76
C THR A 498 -31.83 -11.59 27.65
N THR A 499 -32.72 -11.85 26.69
CA THR A 499 -32.44 -12.76 25.57
C THR A 499 -33.00 -12.22 24.26
N GLU A 500 -32.21 -12.33 23.19
CA GLU A 500 -32.67 -12.08 21.82
C GLU A 500 -32.59 -13.34 20.97
N LYS A 501 -33.53 -13.50 20.04
CA LYS A 501 -33.62 -14.66 19.16
C LYS A 501 -33.51 -14.25 17.70
N PHE A 502 -32.74 -15.02 16.95
CA PHE A 502 -32.50 -14.80 15.54
C PHE A 502 -32.72 -16.10 14.77
N THR A 503 -33.10 -15.98 13.51
CA THR A 503 -33.10 -17.08 12.56
C THR A 503 -32.39 -16.66 11.29
N LYS A 504 -31.65 -17.60 10.70
CA LYS A 504 -30.99 -17.39 9.42
C LYS A 504 -31.08 -18.65 8.59
N MET A 505 -31.62 -18.51 7.38
CA MET A 505 -31.55 -19.57 6.38
C MET A 505 -30.12 -19.66 5.84
N LEU A 506 -29.43 -20.78 6.08
CA LEU A 506 -28.11 -20.99 5.51
C LEU A 506 -28.20 -21.15 4.00
N GLN A 507 -27.33 -20.43 3.30
CA GLN A 507 -27.17 -20.50 1.85
C GLN A 507 -25.72 -20.76 1.54
N PHE A 508 -25.39 -21.94 1.00
CA PHE A 508 -24.05 -22.24 0.52
C PHE A 508 -23.88 -21.67 -0.89
N LYS A 509 -23.02 -20.66 -1.01
CA LYS A 509 -22.84 -19.86 -2.21
C LYS A 509 -21.59 -20.25 -2.98
N ASP A 510 -20.63 -20.90 -2.34
CA ASP A 510 -19.44 -21.43 -2.99
C ASP A 510 -19.84 -22.60 -3.91
N LYS A 511 -19.80 -22.40 -5.23
CA LYS A 511 -20.37 -23.35 -6.20
C LYS A 511 -19.41 -24.50 -6.49
N VAL A 512 -19.98 -25.69 -6.65
CA VAL A 512 -19.26 -26.85 -7.20
C VAL A 512 -18.80 -26.55 -8.62
N LYS A 513 -17.49 -26.46 -8.87
CA LYS A 513 -16.94 -26.44 -10.24
C LYS A 513 -17.03 -27.85 -10.85
N GLN A 514 -18.22 -28.20 -11.35
CA GLN A 514 -18.58 -29.56 -11.76
C GLN A 514 -18.64 -29.79 -13.29
N LYS A 515 -18.50 -28.77 -14.15
CA LYS A 515 -18.54 -28.94 -15.61
C LYS A 515 -17.24 -28.50 -16.27
N LEU A 516 -16.63 -29.39 -17.06
CA LEU A 516 -15.51 -29.04 -17.92
C LEU A 516 -15.99 -28.10 -19.02
N THR A 517 -15.24 -27.03 -19.25
CA THR A 517 -15.52 -26.08 -20.33
C THR A 517 -14.29 -25.97 -21.22
N LEU A 518 -14.52 -25.93 -22.52
CA LEU A 518 -13.48 -25.63 -23.49
C LEU A 518 -13.34 -24.11 -23.60
N LYS A 519 -12.12 -23.60 -23.49
CA LYS A 519 -11.79 -22.20 -23.65
C LYS A 519 -10.62 -22.03 -24.60
N ASN A 520 -10.40 -20.81 -25.05
CA ASN A 520 -9.17 -20.43 -25.73
C ASN A 520 -8.61 -19.12 -25.17
N SER A 521 -7.29 -18.97 -25.23
CA SER A 521 -6.58 -17.70 -25.18
C SER A 521 -5.94 -17.42 -26.54
N SER A 522 -5.68 -16.17 -26.85
CA SER A 522 -5.05 -15.77 -28.11
C SER A 522 -4.12 -14.59 -27.91
N VAL A 523 -3.05 -14.56 -28.69
CA VAL A 523 -2.09 -13.46 -28.78
C VAL A 523 -1.94 -13.11 -30.24
N LEU A 524 -2.04 -11.83 -30.58
CA LEU A 524 -1.79 -11.34 -31.93
C LEU A 524 -0.36 -11.74 -32.37
N LEU A 525 -0.24 -12.42 -33.51
CA LEU A 525 1.05 -12.83 -34.06
C LEU A 525 1.55 -11.84 -35.11
N GLU A 526 0.82 -11.68 -36.20
CA GLU A 526 1.19 -10.78 -37.30
C GLU A 526 -0.02 -10.34 -38.12
N LYS A 527 0.14 -9.27 -38.89
CA LYS A 527 -0.82 -8.88 -39.94
C LYS A 527 -0.15 -9.03 -41.29
N ARG A 528 -0.72 -9.88 -42.16
CA ARG A 528 -0.21 -10.13 -43.51
C ARG A 528 -1.37 -10.05 -44.49
N ASP A 529 -1.17 -9.31 -45.58
CA ASP A 529 -2.15 -9.17 -46.68
C ASP A 529 -3.55 -8.75 -46.22
N GLY A 530 -3.63 -7.80 -45.27
CA GLY A 530 -4.89 -7.31 -44.72
C GLY A 530 -5.56 -8.23 -43.69
N GLN A 531 -4.95 -9.38 -43.41
CA GLN A 531 -5.49 -10.40 -42.51
C GLN A 531 -4.68 -10.50 -41.21
N THR A 532 -5.37 -10.69 -40.09
CA THR A 532 -4.78 -10.68 -38.75
C THR A 532 -4.66 -12.11 -38.23
N TYR A 533 -3.42 -12.56 -38.02
CA TYR A 533 -3.07 -13.88 -37.53
C TYR A 533 -2.80 -13.84 -36.02
N TYR A 534 -3.27 -14.85 -35.30
CA TYR A 534 -3.12 -15.02 -33.87
C TYR A 534 -2.41 -16.34 -33.58
N ASN A 535 -1.54 -16.35 -32.58
CA ASN A 535 -1.13 -17.56 -31.87
C ASN A 535 -2.13 -17.80 -30.74
N TRP A 536 -2.89 -18.88 -30.79
CA TRP A 536 -3.97 -19.16 -29.84
C TRP A 536 -3.82 -20.54 -29.23
N THR A 537 -4.22 -20.66 -27.97
CA THR A 537 -4.16 -21.90 -27.19
C THR A 537 -5.56 -22.26 -26.71
N ALA A 538 -6.04 -23.44 -27.09
CA ALA A 538 -7.23 -24.04 -26.54
C ALA A 538 -6.89 -24.88 -25.31
N PHE A 539 -7.76 -24.89 -24.30
CA PHE A 539 -7.58 -25.67 -23.08
C PHE A 539 -8.92 -25.95 -22.40
N LEU A 540 -8.96 -26.99 -21.58
CA LEU A 540 -10.09 -27.32 -20.72
C LEU A 540 -9.96 -26.62 -19.37
N GLU A 541 -11.04 -25.97 -18.94
CA GLU A 541 -11.17 -25.44 -17.59
C GLU A 541 -12.15 -26.30 -16.79
N GLY A 542 -11.70 -26.85 -15.67
CA GLY A 542 -12.47 -27.71 -14.77
C GLY A 542 -11.79 -27.85 -13.41
N SER A 543 -12.40 -28.62 -12.50
CA SER A 543 -11.77 -28.93 -11.21
C SER A 543 -10.56 -29.86 -11.36
N GLU A 544 -9.62 -29.81 -10.42
CA GLU A 544 -8.42 -30.66 -10.41
C GLU A 544 -8.79 -32.16 -10.44
N ILE A 545 -9.85 -32.55 -9.71
CA ILE A 545 -10.40 -33.91 -9.73
C ILE A 545 -11.07 -34.24 -11.08
N GLY A 546 -11.67 -33.25 -11.75
CA GLY A 546 -12.26 -33.44 -13.09
C GLY A 546 -11.19 -33.66 -14.16
N LEU A 547 -10.15 -32.84 -14.15
CA LEU A 547 -9.02 -32.93 -15.10
C LEU A 547 -8.18 -34.19 -14.89
N SER A 548 -8.03 -34.67 -13.65
CA SER A 548 -7.25 -35.89 -13.36
C SER A 548 -7.88 -37.20 -13.87
N LYS A 549 -9.17 -37.17 -14.21
CA LYS A 549 -9.91 -38.32 -14.78
C LYS A 549 -9.80 -38.42 -16.30
N ILE A 550 -9.23 -37.42 -16.95
CA ILE A 550 -9.11 -37.35 -18.41
C ILE A 550 -7.90 -38.15 -18.85
N GLN A 551 -8.12 -39.06 -19.79
CA GLN A 551 -7.07 -39.85 -20.42
C GLN A 551 -6.40 -39.07 -21.55
N ASN A 552 -7.20 -38.43 -22.41
CA ASN A 552 -6.74 -37.61 -23.51
C ASN A 552 -7.83 -36.67 -24.02
N VAL A 553 -7.42 -35.62 -24.74
CA VAL A 553 -8.31 -34.66 -25.40
C VAL A 553 -7.98 -34.60 -26.88
N LYS A 554 -8.96 -34.91 -27.74
CA LYS A 554 -8.86 -34.72 -29.20
C LYS A 554 -9.51 -33.39 -29.60
N TYR A 555 -8.69 -32.41 -29.96
CA TYR A 555 -9.15 -31.15 -30.54
C TYR A 555 -9.44 -31.31 -32.03
N ILE A 556 -10.59 -30.82 -32.47
CA ILE A 556 -11.04 -30.81 -33.87
C ILE A 556 -11.10 -29.36 -34.34
N LEU A 557 -10.19 -29.02 -35.24
CA LEU A 557 -10.02 -27.70 -35.83
C LEU A 557 -10.81 -27.54 -37.13
N HIS A 558 -10.84 -26.31 -37.63
CA HIS A 558 -11.38 -26.02 -38.96
C HIS A 558 -10.65 -26.83 -40.06
N PRO A 559 -11.33 -27.30 -41.12
CA PRO A 559 -10.71 -28.10 -42.19
C PRO A 559 -9.56 -27.43 -42.96
N SER A 560 -9.41 -26.10 -42.85
CA SER A 560 -8.30 -25.37 -43.46
C SER A 560 -6.94 -25.63 -42.79
N PHE A 561 -6.91 -26.24 -41.60
CA PHE A 561 -5.67 -26.62 -40.93
C PHE A 561 -5.13 -27.92 -41.53
N ALA A 562 -3.84 -27.93 -41.88
CA ALA A 562 -3.17 -29.11 -42.46
C ALA A 562 -3.24 -30.35 -41.55
N ARG A 563 -3.33 -30.14 -40.24
CA ARG A 563 -3.75 -31.14 -39.24
C ARG A 563 -4.95 -30.58 -38.50
N ASN A 564 -6.13 -31.05 -38.84
CA ASN A 564 -7.39 -30.59 -38.25
C ASN A 564 -7.87 -31.46 -37.08
N GLU A 565 -7.18 -32.55 -36.75
CA GLU A 565 -7.41 -33.32 -35.52
C GLU A 565 -6.09 -33.50 -34.77
N ILE A 566 -6.09 -33.15 -33.48
CA ILE A 566 -4.88 -33.19 -32.64
C ILE A 566 -5.25 -33.81 -31.29
N VAL A 567 -4.53 -34.86 -30.90
CA VAL A 567 -4.72 -35.56 -29.62
C VAL A 567 -3.65 -35.13 -28.62
N ILE A 568 -4.07 -34.72 -27.42
CA ILE A 568 -3.20 -34.32 -26.31
C ILE A 568 -3.42 -35.26 -25.13
N THR A 569 -2.35 -35.87 -24.64
CA THR A 569 -2.35 -36.81 -23.50
C THR A 569 -1.65 -36.26 -22.25
N GLU A 570 -0.99 -35.10 -22.36
CA GLU A 570 -0.16 -34.50 -21.30
C GLU A 570 -0.61 -33.06 -20.98
N GLY A 571 -0.08 -32.47 -19.90
CA GLY A 571 -0.41 -31.10 -19.50
C GLY A 571 -1.73 -30.97 -18.71
N LYS A 572 -2.07 -31.97 -17.89
CA LYS A 572 -3.29 -32.01 -17.07
C LYS A 572 -3.46 -30.76 -16.18
N ASP A 573 -2.37 -30.25 -15.61
CA ASP A 573 -2.38 -29.10 -14.69
C ASP A 573 -2.72 -27.79 -15.42
N PHE A 574 -2.66 -27.80 -16.75
CA PHE A 574 -2.97 -26.68 -17.64
C PHE A 574 -4.17 -26.97 -18.55
N GLY A 575 -4.94 -28.02 -18.25
CA GLY A 575 -6.16 -28.33 -19.00
C GLY A 575 -5.93 -28.91 -20.39
N PHE A 576 -4.85 -29.69 -20.60
CA PHE A 576 -4.51 -30.31 -21.89
C PHE A 576 -4.39 -29.26 -23.01
N PRO A 577 -3.46 -28.29 -22.90
CA PRO A 577 -3.40 -27.16 -23.81
C PRO A 577 -2.98 -27.58 -25.22
N MET A 578 -3.60 -26.99 -26.24
CA MET A 578 -3.18 -27.10 -27.64
C MET A 578 -3.07 -25.72 -28.29
N SER A 579 -1.90 -25.41 -28.84
CA SER A 579 -1.62 -24.14 -29.49
C SER A 579 -1.53 -24.27 -31.00
N ALA A 580 -2.05 -23.28 -31.72
CA ALA A 580 -1.94 -23.16 -33.17
C ALA A 580 -1.90 -21.69 -33.61
N ILE A 581 -1.43 -21.47 -34.84
CA ILE A 581 -1.41 -20.16 -35.48
C ILE A 581 -2.50 -20.13 -36.53
N GLY A 582 -3.31 -19.07 -36.56
CA GLY A 582 -4.34 -18.92 -37.58
C GLY A 582 -5.08 -17.59 -37.50
N TRP A 583 -6.04 -17.41 -38.40
CA TRP A 583 -6.88 -16.22 -38.50
C TRP A 583 -8.34 -16.64 -38.70
N GLY A 584 -9.29 -15.78 -38.36
CA GLY A 584 -10.72 -16.07 -38.36
C GLY A 584 -11.24 -16.87 -37.16
N THR A 585 -12.52 -16.69 -36.83
CA THR A 585 -13.19 -17.41 -35.74
C THR A 585 -13.90 -18.65 -36.31
N PHE A 586 -13.86 -19.76 -35.58
CA PHE A 586 -14.59 -20.98 -35.96
C PHE A 586 -15.04 -21.73 -34.71
N LEU A 587 -16.01 -22.63 -34.86
CA LEU A 587 -16.44 -23.48 -33.76
C LEU A 587 -15.38 -24.56 -33.51
N LEU A 588 -14.61 -24.39 -32.45
CA LEU A 588 -13.65 -25.37 -31.99
C LEU A 588 -14.40 -26.46 -31.20
N LYS A 589 -14.05 -27.73 -31.46
CA LYS A 589 -14.58 -28.87 -30.69
C LYS A 589 -13.44 -29.61 -30.00
N ALA A 590 -13.72 -30.15 -28.82
CA ALA A 590 -12.82 -31.04 -28.10
C ALA A 590 -13.58 -32.30 -27.68
N VAL A 591 -13.12 -33.46 -28.12
CA VAL A 591 -13.60 -34.76 -27.64
C VAL A 591 -12.72 -35.17 -26.47
N VAL A 592 -13.30 -35.21 -25.27
CA VAL A 592 -12.62 -35.56 -24.03
C VAL A 592 -12.86 -37.03 -23.77
N THR A 593 -11.81 -37.83 -23.70
CA THR A 593 -11.87 -39.26 -23.37
C THR A 593 -11.42 -39.46 -21.93
N TYR A 594 -12.23 -40.13 -21.13
CA TYR A 594 -11.97 -40.39 -19.72
C TYR A 594 -11.26 -41.72 -19.51
N ASN A 595 -10.57 -41.86 -18.37
CA ASN A 595 -9.86 -43.09 -18.00
C ASN A 595 -10.77 -44.33 -17.89
N ASP A 596 -12.09 -44.14 -17.73
CA ASP A 596 -13.09 -45.21 -17.70
C ASP A 596 -13.62 -45.61 -19.10
N GLY A 597 -13.09 -44.99 -20.16
CA GLY A 597 -13.46 -45.25 -21.55
C GLY A 597 -14.68 -44.46 -22.05
N THR A 598 -15.33 -43.67 -21.20
CA THR A 598 -16.41 -42.77 -21.65
C THR A 598 -15.85 -41.53 -22.35
N SER A 599 -16.69 -40.84 -23.14
CA SER A 599 -16.28 -39.60 -23.81
C SER A 599 -17.39 -38.56 -23.86
N GLU A 600 -17.03 -37.28 -23.81
CA GLU A 600 -17.93 -36.17 -24.11
C GLU A 600 -17.33 -35.21 -25.14
N THR A 601 -18.19 -34.41 -25.79
CA THR A 601 -17.75 -33.39 -26.75
C THR A 601 -18.10 -32.01 -26.23
N LEU A 602 -17.07 -31.18 -26.07
CA LEU A 602 -17.18 -29.77 -25.74
C LEU A 602 -17.04 -28.92 -27.01
N SER A 603 -17.71 -27.78 -27.05
CA SER A 603 -17.63 -26.83 -28.16
C SER A 603 -17.43 -25.42 -27.63
N HIS A 604 -16.62 -24.64 -28.32
CA HIS A 604 -16.30 -23.26 -27.99
C HIS A 604 -16.13 -22.46 -29.27
N GLN A 605 -16.76 -21.29 -29.37
CA GLN A 605 -16.47 -20.41 -30.49
C GLN A 605 -15.08 -19.83 -30.26
N LEU A 606 -14.12 -20.20 -31.13
CA LEU A 606 -12.78 -19.65 -31.06
C LEU A 606 -12.88 -18.14 -31.28
N VAL A 607 -12.56 -17.38 -30.24
CA VAL A 607 -12.58 -15.93 -30.29
C VAL A 607 -11.15 -15.43 -30.11
N PHE A 608 -10.78 -14.45 -30.92
CA PHE A 608 -9.52 -13.76 -30.75
C PHE A 608 -9.78 -12.48 -29.98
N GLN A 609 -9.25 -12.41 -28.77
CA GLN A 609 -9.32 -11.23 -27.89
C GLN A 609 -8.06 -10.38 -28.02
#